data_AF-A0AAD4KGN5-F1
#
_entry.id   AF-A0AAD4KGN5-F1
#
_cell.length_a   1.000
_cell.length_b   1.000
_cell.length_c   1.000
_cell.angle_alpha   90.00
_cell.angle_beta   90.00
_cell.angle_gamma   90.00
#
_symmetry.space_group_name_H-M   'P 1'
#
loop_
_entity.id
_entity.type
_entity.pdbx_description
1 polymer ?
#
loop_
_entity_poly.entity_id
_entity_poly.type
_entity_poly.pdbx_seq_one_letter_code
_entity_poly.pdbx_strand_id
1 'polypeptide(L)'
;MEAHEVLSCVELVIYILLFPLVSFLAVYYLCLTRREKQTAWLFLNAFTVAKIAGPAIAIYLDSSNTNSTGGSVKLQIASQILNQIALGPLLSATLSFVNTSVSRRLPLSPRNQDIAVESNQTQRNYYSYLPLQSRNQNGEGEGKFIPIVLRLIHPIIVCGLVLGIYGGVKRSPDSSTGETNADDYKSGVTFSKVSSVLFLVAIATLYGTVLLKQCHQTRSKRAHGGFETGSFVPESMMLVLILPLLFVRVIYSLLYSFNLNMVETLSTQSVKTVPSKYDPANGSWVIYLLLGLVPQVTVVTSYTIYGTLSWIKDRSGA
;
A
#
# COMPACT_ATOMS: atom_id res chain seq x y z
N MET A 1 -5.03 9.13 -30.32
CA MET A 1 -4.67 8.85 -28.92
C MET A 1 -3.97 7.51 -28.88
N GLU A 2 -2.75 7.50 -28.36
CA GLU A 2 -2.03 6.24 -28.14
C GLU A 2 -2.67 5.48 -26.97
N ALA A 3 -2.56 4.15 -26.96
CA ALA A 3 -3.21 3.33 -25.92
C ALA A 3 -2.77 3.71 -24.49
N HIS A 4 -1.53 4.19 -24.32
CA HIS A 4 -1.00 4.67 -23.04
C HIS A 4 -1.64 5.97 -22.55
N GLU A 5 -1.99 6.86 -23.48
CA GLU A 5 -2.67 8.12 -23.20
C GLU A 5 -4.09 7.84 -22.70
N VAL A 6 -4.84 7.00 -23.42
CA VAL A 6 -6.18 6.55 -23.02
C VAL A 6 -6.14 5.92 -21.63
N LEU A 7 -5.15 5.07 -21.38
CA LEU A 7 -4.99 4.39 -20.10
C LEU A 7 -4.67 5.36 -18.95
N SER A 8 -3.83 6.36 -19.19
CA SER A 8 -3.52 7.43 -18.22
C SER A 8 -4.77 8.26 -17.91
N CYS A 9 -5.58 8.59 -18.91
CA CYS A 9 -6.86 9.27 -18.73
C CYS A 9 -7.85 8.43 -17.92
N VAL A 10 -7.99 7.14 -18.23
CA VAL A 10 -8.86 6.21 -17.49
C VAL A 10 -8.42 6.12 -16.02
N GLU A 11 -7.12 5.95 -15.78
CA GLU A 11 -6.56 5.91 -14.44
C GLU A 11 -6.85 7.20 -13.65
N LEU A 12 -6.64 8.36 -14.27
CA LEU A 12 -6.91 9.66 -13.67
C LEU A 12 -8.40 9.80 -13.29
N VAL A 13 -9.31 9.47 -14.20
CA VAL A 13 -10.76 9.56 -13.96
C VAL A 13 -11.18 8.66 -12.80
N ILE A 14 -10.70 7.41 -12.75
CA ILE A 14 -11.01 6.47 -11.67
C ILE A 14 -10.57 7.03 -10.32
N TYR A 15 -9.33 7.53 -10.23
CA TYR A 15 -8.81 8.02 -8.95
C TYR A 15 -9.41 9.36 -8.52
N ILE A 16 -9.75 10.25 -9.46
CA ILE A 16 -10.51 11.48 -9.15
C ILE A 16 -11.88 11.13 -8.56
N LEU A 17 -12.58 10.12 -9.09
CA LEU A 17 -13.88 9.68 -8.55
C LEU A 17 -13.75 9.01 -7.18
N LEU A 18 -12.66 8.27 -6.94
CA LEU A 18 -12.41 7.61 -5.65
C LEU A 18 -11.92 8.58 -4.56
N PHE A 19 -11.19 9.64 -4.94
CA PHE A 19 -10.59 10.59 -4.02
C PHE A 19 -11.55 11.23 -3.00
N PRO A 20 -12.74 11.78 -3.38
CA PRO A 20 -13.65 12.40 -2.42
C PRO A 20 -14.19 11.37 -1.42
N LEU A 21 -14.42 10.14 -1.87
CA LEU A 21 -14.93 9.07 -1.02
C LEU A 21 -13.87 8.63 0.00
N VAL A 22 -12.64 8.40 -0.45
CA VAL A 22 -11.50 8.07 0.45
C VAL A 22 -11.21 9.23 1.41
N SER A 23 -11.28 10.47 0.93
CA SER A 23 -11.10 11.67 1.76
C SER A 23 -12.19 11.82 2.80
N PHE A 24 -13.45 11.59 2.44
CA PHE A 24 -14.56 11.59 3.38
C PHE A 24 -14.35 10.55 4.48
N LEU A 25 -14.01 9.31 4.13
CA LEU A 25 -13.74 8.25 5.11
C LEU A 25 -12.53 8.60 5.98
N ALA A 26 -11.46 9.17 5.41
CA ALA A 26 -10.29 9.60 6.17
C ALA A 26 -10.65 10.69 7.19
N VAL A 27 -11.39 11.73 6.79
CA VAL A 27 -11.84 12.78 7.72
C VAL A 27 -12.81 12.22 8.76
N TYR A 28 -13.73 11.34 8.36
CA TYR A 28 -14.69 10.73 9.28
C TYR A 28 -14.01 9.89 10.36
N TYR A 29 -13.12 8.98 9.97
CA TYR A 29 -12.43 8.08 10.90
C TYR A 29 -11.30 8.76 11.68
N LEU A 30 -10.77 9.90 11.21
CA LEU A 30 -9.68 10.61 11.88
C LEU A 30 -10.19 11.76 12.77
N CYS A 31 -11.21 12.50 12.34
CA CYS A 31 -11.70 13.70 13.02
C CYS A 31 -13.03 13.48 13.77
N LEU A 32 -14.00 12.78 13.17
CA LEU A 32 -15.36 12.67 13.72
C LEU A 32 -15.52 11.50 14.68
N THR A 33 -14.79 10.41 14.42
CA THR A 33 -14.84 9.23 15.28
C THR A 33 -13.93 9.42 16.47
N ARG A 34 -14.51 9.55 17.68
CA ARG A 34 -13.76 9.66 18.95
C ARG A 34 -13.09 8.34 19.37
N ARG A 35 -13.32 7.25 18.62
CA ARG A 35 -12.67 5.94 18.82
C ARG A 35 -11.35 5.85 18.05
N GLU A 36 -10.49 4.95 18.50
CA GLU A 36 -9.12 4.68 18.03
C GLU A 36 -8.85 5.13 16.59
N LYS A 37 -7.92 6.08 16.41
CA LYS A 37 -7.68 6.68 15.09
C LYS A 37 -7.13 5.60 14.15
N GLN A 38 -7.89 5.28 13.11
CA GLN A 38 -7.47 4.33 12.07
C GLN A 38 -6.59 5.05 11.05
N THR A 39 -5.27 4.98 11.23
CA THR A 39 -4.28 5.61 10.33
C THR A 39 -4.29 5.07 8.90
N ALA A 40 -4.91 3.91 8.67
CA ALA A 40 -5.03 3.27 7.35
C ALA A 40 -5.63 4.20 6.30
N TRP A 41 -6.66 4.98 6.68
CA TRP A 41 -7.35 5.90 5.78
C TRP A 41 -6.49 7.08 5.34
N LEU A 42 -5.60 7.56 6.22
CA LEU A 42 -4.64 8.60 5.88
C LEU A 42 -3.65 8.11 4.81
N PHE A 43 -3.14 6.90 4.97
CA PHE A 43 -2.23 6.30 3.99
C PHE A 43 -2.93 6.02 2.64
N LEU A 44 -4.20 5.60 2.67
CA LEU A 44 -4.99 5.42 1.46
C LEU A 44 -5.26 6.75 0.73
N ASN A 45 -5.43 7.84 1.48
CA ASN A 45 -5.55 9.18 0.91
C ASN A 45 -4.23 9.64 0.27
N ALA A 46 -3.11 9.48 0.96
CA ALA A 46 -1.79 9.78 0.40
C ALA A 46 -1.51 8.97 -0.88
N PHE A 47 -1.96 7.70 -0.90
CA PHE A 47 -1.91 6.86 -2.10
C PHE A 47 -2.72 7.45 -3.26
N THR A 48 -3.99 7.82 -3.06
CA THR A 48 -4.82 8.34 -4.14
C THR A 48 -4.30 9.67 -4.68
N VAL A 49 -3.79 10.55 -3.82
CA VAL A 49 -3.12 11.81 -4.25
C VAL A 49 -1.92 11.52 -5.15
N ALA A 50 -1.03 10.61 -4.74
CA ALA A 50 0.13 10.22 -5.56
C ALA A 50 -0.28 9.62 -6.91
N LYS A 51 -1.37 8.83 -6.93
CA LYS A 51 -1.92 8.22 -8.15
C LYS A 51 -2.64 9.20 -9.08
N ILE A 52 -3.15 10.33 -8.57
CA ILE A 52 -3.68 11.41 -9.42
C ILE A 52 -2.52 12.20 -10.04
N ALA A 53 -1.48 12.49 -9.25
CA ALA A 53 -0.34 13.29 -9.70
C ALA A 53 0.42 12.66 -10.88
N GLY A 54 0.66 11.34 -10.85
CA GLY A 54 1.41 10.64 -11.91
C GLY A 54 0.81 10.80 -13.32
N PRO A 55 -0.43 10.34 -13.57
CA PRO A 55 -1.10 10.48 -14.85
C PRO A 55 -1.35 11.95 -15.24
N ALA A 56 -1.63 12.84 -14.28
CA ALA A 56 -1.80 14.26 -14.57
C ALA A 56 -0.53 14.89 -15.17
N ILE A 57 0.65 14.55 -14.64
CA ILE A 57 1.94 14.97 -15.19
C ILE A 57 2.17 14.37 -16.58
N ALA A 58 1.82 13.10 -16.78
CA ALA A 58 1.98 12.43 -18.07
C ALA A 58 1.11 13.07 -19.18
N ILE A 59 -0.15 13.38 -18.88
CA ILE A 59 -1.07 14.06 -19.83
C ILE A 59 -0.60 15.49 -20.11
N TYR A 60 -0.12 16.20 -19.09
CA TYR A 60 0.44 17.54 -19.25
C TYR A 60 1.68 17.54 -20.16
N LEU A 61 2.52 16.51 -20.04
CA LEU A 61 3.69 16.33 -20.90
C LEU A 61 3.32 16.12 -22.37
N ASP A 62 2.33 15.26 -22.61
CA ASP A 62 1.86 15.00 -23.97
C ASP A 62 1.30 16.28 -24.62
N SER A 63 0.57 17.07 -23.83
CA SER A 63 0.03 18.36 -24.27
C SER A 63 1.10 19.44 -24.54
N SER A 64 2.26 19.39 -23.85
CA SER A 64 3.31 20.41 -23.90
C SER A 64 4.47 20.08 -24.86
N ASN A 65 4.57 18.85 -25.35
CA ASN A 65 5.59 18.39 -26.30
C ASN A 65 5.53 19.06 -27.69
N THR A 66 4.64 20.03 -27.91
CA THR A 66 4.64 20.84 -29.13
C THR A 66 5.84 21.79 -29.24
N ASN A 67 6.58 22.12 -28.16
CA ASN A 67 7.64 23.15 -28.24
C ASN A 67 8.90 23.01 -27.35
N SER A 68 9.16 21.91 -26.60
CA SER A 68 10.32 21.88 -25.67
C SER A 68 10.94 20.49 -25.42
N THR A 69 12.14 20.25 -25.95
CA THR A 69 12.85 18.94 -25.94
C THR A 69 13.55 18.57 -24.62
N GLY A 70 13.81 19.52 -23.70
CA GLY A 70 14.58 19.26 -22.47
C GLY A 70 13.74 19.02 -21.18
N GLY A 71 12.49 19.49 -21.15
CA GLY A 71 11.61 19.35 -19.97
C GLY A 71 10.89 18.00 -19.88
N SER A 72 10.75 17.32 -21.01
CA SER A 72 9.94 16.10 -21.15
C SER A 72 10.50 14.91 -20.36
N VAL A 73 11.81 14.70 -20.39
CA VAL A 73 12.46 13.54 -19.75
C VAL A 73 12.36 13.60 -18.22
N LYS A 74 12.52 14.78 -17.61
CA LYS A 74 12.47 14.93 -16.14
C LYS A 74 11.08 14.69 -15.59
N LEU A 75 10.06 15.25 -16.23
CA LEU A 75 8.67 15.02 -15.83
C LEU A 75 8.24 13.58 -16.10
N GLN A 76 8.77 12.91 -17.14
CA GLN A 76 8.50 11.50 -17.41
C GLN A 76 9.11 10.61 -16.32
N ILE A 77 10.34 10.91 -15.89
CA ILE A 77 10.97 10.23 -14.76
C ILE A 77 10.19 10.53 -13.48
N ALA A 78 9.76 11.77 -13.25
CA ALA A 78 8.95 12.13 -12.09
C ALA A 78 7.62 11.37 -12.02
N SER A 79 6.92 11.20 -13.15
CA SER A 79 5.67 10.44 -13.20
C SER A 79 5.91 8.94 -12.91
N GLN A 80 7.00 8.37 -13.44
CA GLN A 80 7.42 7.00 -13.13
C GLN A 80 7.76 6.83 -11.63
N ILE A 81 8.48 7.79 -11.05
CA ILE A 81 8.82 7.80 -9.63
C ILE A 81 7.55 7.85 -8.78
N LEU A 82 6.62 8.75 -9.07
CA LEU A 82 5.35 8.86 -8.35
C LEU A 82 4.54 7.56 -8.38
N ASN A 83 4.52 6.86 -9.52
CA ASN A 83 3.82 5.59 -9.65
C ASN A 83 4.45 4.47 -8.80
N GLN A 84 5.76 4.52 -8.57
CA GLN A 84 6.48 3.58 -7.70
C GLN A 84 6.32 3.93 -6.22
N ILE A 85 6.46 5.22 -5.86
CA ILE A 85 6.33 5.72 -4.49
C ILE A 85 4.95 5.41 -3.91
N ALA A 86 3.90 5.45 -4.73
CA ALA A 86 2.54 5.16 -4.31
C ALA A 86 2.41 3.78 -3.62
N LEU A 87 3.27 2.80 -3.93
CA LEU A 87 3.21 1.49 -3.26
C LEU A 87 3.49 1.54 -1.75
N GLY A 88 4.34 2.47 -1.29
CA GLY A 88 4.65 2.60 0.14
C GLY A 88 3.41 2.91 0.97
N PRO A 89 2.68 4.02 0.71
CA PRO A 89 1.42 4.33 1.37
C PRO A 89 0.39 3.20 1.27
N LEU A 90 0.28 2.53 0.12
CA LEU A 90 -0.67 1.42 -0.03
C LEU A 90 -0.33 0.25 0.91
N LEU A 91 0.94 -0.15 0.99
CA LEU A 91 1.42 -1.19 1.90
C LEU A 91 1.25 -0.79 3.37
N SER A 92 1.49 0.47 3.72
CA SER A 92 1.26 1.00 5.07
C SER A 92 -0.23 1.00 5.44
N ALA A 93 -1.12 1.31 4.48
CA ALA A 93 -2.56 1.19 4.66
C ALA A 93 -2.95 -0.26 4.94
N THR A 94 -2.46 -1.21 4.12
CA THR A 94 -2.70 -2.65 4.32
C THR A 94 -2.20 -3.13 5.68
N LEU A 95 -0.98 -2.76 6.09
CA LEU A 95 -0.43 -3.10 7.41
C LEU A 95 -1.33 -2.56 8.54
N SER A 96 -1.82 -1.33 8.43
CA SER A 96 -2.71 -0.71 9.43
C SER A 96 -4.07 -1.43 9.51
N PHE A 97 -4.64 -1.82 8.37
CA PHE A 97 -5.85 -2.67 8.36
C PHE A 97 -5.61 -4.03 9.01
N VAL A 98 -4.51 -4.71 8.66
CA VAL A 98 -4.16 -6.02 9.27
C VAL A 98 -3.99 -5.88 10.78
N ASN A 99 -3.32 -4.83 11.25
CA ASN A 99 -3.13 -4.56 12.68
C ASN A 99 -4.48 -4.36 13.40
N THR A 100 -5.37 -3.56 12.81
CA THR A 100 -6.70 -3.29 13.37
C THR A 100 -7.54 -4.57 13.46
N SER A 101 -7.44 -5.45 12.46
CA SER A 101 -8.13 -6.76 12.47
C SER A 101 -7.57 -7.72 13.53
N VAL A 102 -6.34 -7.51 14.03
CA VAL A 102 -5.73 -8.31 15.10
C VAL A 102 -6.22 -7.81 16.46
N SER A 103 -6.21 -6.49 16.71
CA SER A 103 -6.55 -5.93 18.03
C SER A 103 -8.00 -6.15 18.45
N ARG A 104 -8.97 -6.18 17.52
CA ARG A 104 -10.41 -6.33 17.84
C ARG A 104 -10.85 -7.70 18.39
N ARG A 105 -9.95 -8.69 18.53
CA ARG A 105 -10.31 -10.10 18.81
C ARG A 105 -9.79 -10.69 20.13
N LEU A 106 -9.32 -9.90 21.09
CA LEU A 106 -9.01 -10.44 22.43
C LEU A 106 -10.29 -10.46 23.28
N PRO A 107 -10.94 -11.63 23.49
CA PRO A 107 -12.09 -11.71 24.37
C PRO A 107 -11.65 -11.41 25.80
N LEU A 108 -12.31 -10.46 26.44
CA LEU A 108 -12.26 -10.32 27.89
C LEU A 108 -12.84 -11.62 28.49
N SER A 109 -12.00 -12.32 29.26
CA SER A 109 -12.43 -13.54 29.96
C SER A 109 -13.64 -13.23 30.86
N PRO A 110 -14.75 -13.99 30.76
CA PRO A 110 -15.99 -13.71 31.50
C PRO A 110 -15.91 -14.04 33.00
N ARG A 111 -14.76 -14.49 33.53
CA ARG A 111 -14.66 -15.05 34.87
C ARG A 111 -14.79 -14.05 36.05
N ASN A 112 -14.91 -12.75 35.79
CA ASN A 112 -15.11 -11.71 36.83
C ASN A 112 -16.34 -10.80 36.57
N GLN A 113 -17.34 -11.26 35.79
CA GLN A 113 -18.53 -10.44 35.53
C GLN A 113 -19.45 -10.24 36.75
N ASP A 114 -19.24 -10.97 37.85
CA ASP A 114 -20.13 -10.89 39.01
C ASP A 114 -19.77 -9.80 40.04
N ILE A 115 -18.69 -9.01 39.83
CA ILE A 115 -18.26 -7.98 40.80
C ILE A 115 -18.17 -6.57 40.19
N ALA A 116 -18.38 -6.39 38.88
CA ALA A 116 -18.20 -5.09 38.21
C ALA A 116 -19.53 -4.43 37.80
N VAL A 117 -20.49 -4.36 38.72
CA VAL A 117 -21.54 -3.33 38.68
C VAL A 117 -20.91 -2.08 39.32
N GLU A 118 -20.90 -0.95 38.61
CA GLU A 118 -20.50 0.38 39.14
C GLU A 118 -19.02 0.83 39.05
N SER A 119 -18.32 0.61 37.93
CA SER A 119 -17.15 1.44 37.58
C SER A 119 -16.90 1.64 36.07
N ASN A 120 -17.86 1.24 35.23
CA ASN A 120 -17.65 1.01 33.79
C ASN A 120 -17.75 2.25 32.86
N GLN A 121 -17.43 3.46 33.34
CA GLN A 121 -17.40 4.65 32.48
C GLN A 121 -16.04 5.36 32.37
N THR A 122 -15.10 5.14 33.28
CA THR A 122 -13.87 5.97 33.32
C THR A 122 -12.62 5.29 32.74
N GLN A 123 -12.66 3.97 32.46
CA GLN A 123 -11.46 3.20 32.05
C GLN A 123 -11.36 2.82 30.56
N ARG A 124 -12.17 3.43 29.68
CA ARG A 124 -12.01 3.27 28.21
C ARG A 124 -11.14 4.34 27.53
N ASN A 125 -10.58 5.28 28.28
CA ASN A 125 -9.93 6.49 27.74
C ASN A 125 -8.38 6.45 27.66
N TYR A 126 -7.73 5.30 27.82
CA TYR A 126 -6.27 5.22 27.74
C TYR A 126 -5.77 4.11 26.81
N TYR A 127 -6.01 4.26 25.50
CA TYR A 127 -5.11 3.71 24.48
C TYR A 127 -4.69 4.83 23.52
N SER A 128 -4.08 5.84 24.16
CA SER A 128 -3.11 6.75 23.54
C SER A 128 -1.98 5.93 22.90
N TYR A 129 -1.32 6.53 21.92
CA TYR A 129 -0.13 6.05 21.20
C TYR A 129 1.09 5.83 22.11
N LEU A 130 0.94 5.04 23.17
CA LEU A 130 1.98 4.64 24.10
C LEU A 130 2.68 3.38 23.58
N PRO A 131 4.01 3.27 23.75
CA PRO A 131 4.71 2.02 23.56
C PRO A 131 4.10 0.99 24.52
N LEU A 132 3.52 -0.07 23.96
CA LEU A 132 2.87 -1.19 24.65
C LEU A 132 3.59 -1.53 25.95
N GLN A 133 2.95 -1.18 27.07
CA GLN A 133 3.35 -1.61 28.39
C GLN A 133 3.13 -3.12 28.47
N SER A 134 4.24 -3.85 28.63
CA SER A 134 4.31 -5.30 28.83
C SER A 134 3.51 -5.68 30.08
N ARG A 135 2.19 -5.89 29.93
CA ARG A 135 1.38 -6.51 30.98
C ARG A 135 1.82 -7.96 31.06
N ASN A 136 2.43 -8.28 32.20
CA ASN A 136 2.96 -9.59 32.56
C ASN A 136 1.84 -10.63 32.49
N GLN A 137 1.73 -11.32 31.36
CA GLN A 137 0.93 -12.54 31.21
C GLN A 137 1.92 -13.70 31.18
N ASN A 138 1.98 -14.42 32.29
CA ASN A 138 2.73 -15.65 32.49
C ASN A 138 2.05 -16.86 31.81
N GLY A 139 1.49 -16.65 30.61
CA GLY A 139 0.96 -17.70 29.73
C GLY A 139 1.81 -17.73 28.46
N GLU A 140 2.43 -18.87 28.22
CA GLU A 140 3.64 -19.04 27.41
C GLU A 140 3.51 -18.70 25.91
N GLY A 141 4.52 -18.01 25.39
CA GLY A 141 5.06 -18.18 24.05
C GLY A 141 4.36 -17.51 22.87
N GLU A 142 3.18 -17.98 22.48
CA GLU A 142 2.77 -17.87 21.06
C GLU A 142 2.06 -16.56 20.68
N GLY A 143 1.47 -15.85 21.64
CA GLY A 143 0.65 -14.65 21.36
C GLY A 143 1.45 -13.37 21.08
N LYS A 144 2.73 -13.31 21.45
CA LYS A 144 3.55 -12.08 21.36
C LYS A 144 4.20 -11.89 19.99
N PHE A 145 4.31 -12.95 19.18
CA PHE A 145 5.08 -12.91 17.94
C PHE A 145 4.45 -12.01 16.87
N ILE A 146 3.13 -12.14 16.66
CA ILE A 146 2.40 -11.39 15.62
C ILE A 146 2.56 -9.87 15.75
N PRO A 147 2.28 -9.22 16.91
CA PRO A 147 2.42 -7.78 17.04
C PRO A 147 3.87 -7.29 16.87
N ILE A 148 4.86 -8.11 17.27
CA ILE A 148 6.28 -7.79 17.07
C ILE A 148 6.60 -7.76 15.57
N VAL A 149 6.20 -8.80 14.83
CA VAL A 149 6.42 -8.88 13.38
C VAL A 149 5.76 -7.70 12.67
N LEU A 150 4.51 -7.37 12.98
CA LEU A 150 3.82 -6.22 12.37
C LEU A 150 4.56 -4.90 12.63
N ARG A 151 5.14 -4.74 13.83
CA ARG A 151 5.91 -3.54 14.19
C ARG A 151 7.21 -3.42 13.40
N LEU A 152 7.84 -4.54 13.04
CA LEU A 152 9.06 -4.58 12.24
C LEU A 152 8.80 -4.34 10.75
N ILE A 153 7.61 -4.65 10.24
CA ILE A 153 7.29 -4.43 8.81
C ILE A 153 7.21 -2.92 8.48
N HIS A 154 6.71 -2.09 9.38
CA HIS A 154 6.58 -0.65 9.12
C HIS A 154 7.90 0.05 8.74
N PRO A 155 9.00 -0.07 9.51
CA PRO A 155 10.27 0.54 9.14
C PRO A 155 10.85 -0.04 7.83
N ILE A 156 10.57 -1.32 7.51
CA ILE A 156 10.97 -1.92 6.23
C ILE A 156 10.27 -1.22 5.05
N ILE A 157 8.95 -0.97 5.16
CA ILE A 157 8.19 -0.24 4.13
C ILE A 157 8.71 1.19 3.98
N VAL A 158 8.98 1.88 5.09
CA VAL A 158 9.51 3.26 5.08
C VAL A 158 10.90 3.30 4.46
N CYS A 159 11.79 2.38 4.82
CA CYS A 159 13.13 2.28 4.24
C CYS A 159 13.07 2.01 2.74
N GLY A 160 12.22 1.07 2.31
CA GLY A 160 11.94 0.82 0.90
C GLY A 160 11.48 2.09 0.17
N LEU A 161 10.50 2.80 0.73
CA LEU A 161 10.00 4.05 0.17
C LEU A 161 11.10 5.11 -0.01
N VAL A 162 11.91 5.35 1.02
CA VAL A 162 13.01 6.34 0.96
C VAL A 162 14.04 5.95 -0.09
N LEU A 163 14.43 4.68 -0.17
CA LEU A 163 15.36 4.18 -1.19
C LEU A 163 14.78 4.27 -2.59
N GLY A 164 13.48 4.01 -2.75
CA GLY A 164 12.77 4.17 -4.02
C GLY A 164 12.72 5.62 -4.50
N ILE A 165 12.45 6.56 -3.59
CA ILE A 165 12.51 8.01 -3.87
C ILE A 165 13.93 8.41 -4.26
N TYR A 166 14.93 8.06 -3.43
CA TYR A 166 16.32 8.42 -3.66
C TYR A 166 16.85 7.84 -4.98
N GLY A 167 16.56 6.56 -5.25
CA GLY A 167 16.91 5.91 -6.50
C GLY A 167 16.17 6.46 -7.72
N GLY A 168 14.98 7.02 -7.53
CA GLY A 168 14.28 7.81 -8.53
C GLY A 168 14.97 9.12 -8.84
N VAL A 169 15.24 9.94 -7.81
CA VAL A 169 15.85 11.26 -7.94
C VAL A 169 17.22 11.17 -8.59
N LYS A 170 18.05 10.20 -8.21
CA LYS A 170 19.38 9.97 -8.81
C LYS A 170 19.37 9.56 -10.29
N ARG A 171 18.23 9.10 -10.80
CA ARG A 171 18.05 8.81 -12.24
C ARG A 171 17.56 10.01 -13.05
N SER A 172 17.16 11.09 -12.39
CA SER A 172 16.71 12.30 -13.10
C SER A 172 17.91 13.04 -13.69
N PRO A 173 17.81 13.55 -14.93
CA PRO A 173 18.84 14.42 -15.52
C PRO A 173 19.04 15.68 -14.67
N ASP A 174 20.28 16.19 -14.66
CA ASP A 174 20.63 17.38 -13.88
C ASP A 174 19.89 18.63 -14.36
N SER A 175 19.48 19.49 -13.42
CA SER A 175 18.76 20.75 -13.69
C SER A 175 19.53 21.72 -14.58
N SER A 176 20.85 21.74 -14.45
CA SER A 176 21.76 22.69 -15.11
C SER A 176 22.25 22.23 -16.48
N THR A 177 22.58 20.95 -16.65
CA THR A 177 23.18 20.42 -17.89
C THR A 177 22.18 19.67 -18.76
N GLY A 178 21.09 19.15 -18.18
CA GLY A 178 20.15 18.27 -18.89
C GLY A 178 20.70 16.88 -19.19
N GLU A 179 21.95 16.61 -18.80
CA GLU A 179 22.61 15.32 -18.99
C GLU A 179 22.40 14.42 -17.77
N THR A 180 22.47 13.11 -17.99
CA THR A 180 22.38 12.10 -16.93
C THR A 180 23.77 11.55 -16.67
N ASN A 181 24.31 11.79 -15.47
CA ASN A 181 25.59 11.20 -15.07
C ASN A 181 25.44 9.68 -14.93
N ALA A 182 26.28 8.93 -15.65
CA ALA A 182 26.22 7.47 -15.70
C ALA A 182 26.40 6.81 -14.32
N ASP A 183 27.29 7.36 -13.49
CA ASP A 183 27.56 6.80 -12.15
C ASP A 183 26.36 6.99 -11.21
N ASP A 184 25.74 8.18 -11.25
CA ASP A 184 24.53 8.48 -10.48
C ASP A 184 23.35 7.63 -10.95
N TYR A 185 23.19 7.45 -12.26
CA TYR A 185 22.17 6.58 -12.82
C TYR A 185 22.30 5.14 -12.32
N LYS A 186 23.51 4.56 -12.40
CA LYS A 186 23.80 3.19 -11.97
C LYS A 186 23.52 2.99 -10.48
N SER A 187 23.89 3.97 -9.64
CA SER A 187 23.55 3.95 -8.22
C SER A 187 22.03 4.01 -8.00
N GLY A 188 21.33 4.89 -8.73
CA GLY A 188 19.88 5.07 -8.63
C GLY A 188 19.07 3.83 -9.02
N VAL A 189 19.51 3.10 -10.06
CA VAL A 189 18.92 1.81 -10.43
C VAL A 189 19.11 0.77 -9.31
N THR A 190 20.30 0.74 -8.71
CA THR A 190 20.61 -0.17 -7.60
C THR A 190 19.70 0.08 -6.40
N PHE A 191 19.54 1.34 -5.98
CA PHE A 191 18.61 1.70 -4.89
C PHE A 191 17.16 1.36 -5.21
N SER A 192 16.72 1.57 -6.46
CA SER A 192 15.37 1.23 -6.91
C SER A 192 15.10 -0.29 -6.82
N LYS A 193 16.08 -1.13 -7.13
CA LYS A 193 15.96 -2.59 -6.98
C LYS A 193 15.88 -3.02 -5.53
N VAL A 194 16.75 -2.47 -4.68
CA VAL A 194 16.75 -2.78 -3.24
C VAL A 194 15.39 -2.40 -2.63
N SER A 195 14.85 -1.23 -2.98
CA SER A 195 13.49 -0.82 -2.60
C SER A 195 12.43 -1.86 -3.00
N SER A 196 12.44 -2.31 -4.26
CA SER A 196 11.46 -3.29 -4.76
C SER A 196 11.57 -4.64 -4.04
N VAL A 197 12.79 -5.08 -3.70
CA VAL A 197 13.00 -6.29 -2.88
C VAL A 197 12.48 -6.10 -1.45
N LEU A 198 12.68 -4.93 -0.83
CA LEU A 198 12.14 -4.65 0.50
C LEU A 198 10.60 -4.65 0.51
N PHE A 199 9.96 -4.10 -0.52
CA PHE A 199 8.51 -4.19 -0.66
C PHE A 199 8.01 -5.63 -0.86
N LEU A 200 8.76 -6.45 -1.61
CA LEU A 200 8.46 -7.89 -1.75
C LEU A 200 8.53 -8.62 -0.41
N VAL A 201 9.58 -8.37 0.38
CA VAL A 201 9.73 -8.96 1.72
C VAL A 201 8.60 -8.49 2.64
N ALA A 202 8.24 -7.21 2.59
CA ALA A 202 7.14 -6.66 3.39
C ALA A 202 5.79 -7.33 3.06
N ILE A 203 5.44 -7.46 1.78
CA ILE A 203 4.18 -8.10 1.39
C ILE A 203 4.18 -9.61 1.66
N ALA A 204 5.30 -10.31 1.47
CA ALA A 204 5.42 -11.73 1.80
C ALA A 204 5.24 -11.97 3.31
N THR A 205 5.83 -11.10 4.14
CA THR A 205 5.67 -11.16 5.60
C THR A 205 4.22 -10.86 6.01
N LEU A 206 3.60 -9.82 5.44
CA LEU A 206 2.18 -9.52 5.65
C LEU A 206 1.29 -10.71 5.28
N TYR A 207 1.52 -11.31 4.11
CA TYR A 207 0.78 -12.48 3.64
C TYR A 207 0.93 -13.66 4.61
N GLY A 208 2.16 -13.96 5.02
CA GLY A 208 2.46 -14.99 6.01
C GLY A 208 1.71 -14.76 7.33
N THR A 209 1.73 -13.54 7.87
CA THR A 209 1.02 -13.24 9.14
C THR A 209 -0.50 -13.41 9.04
N VAL A 210 -1.10 -13.02 7.92
CA VAL A 210 -2.55 -13.18 7.69
C VAL A 210 -2.91 -14.66 7.53
N LEU A 211 -2.11 -15.42 6.78
CA LEU A 211 -2.32 -16.86 6.60
C LEU A 211 -2.15 -17.63 7.91
N LEU A 212 -1.06 -17.40 8.65
CA LEU A 212 -0.82 -18.06 9.94
C LEU A 212 -1.99 -17.83 10.90
N LYS A 213 -2.50 -16.59 10.96
CA LYS A 213 -3.68 -16.25 11.75
C LYS A 213 -4.93 -17.00 11.29
N GLN A 214 -5.18 -17.03 9.98
CA GLN A 214 -6.34 -17.72 9.42
C GLN A 214 -6.27 -19.24 9.69
N CYS A 215 -5.09 -19.83 9.53
CA CYS A 215 -4.83 -21.24 9.84
C CYS A 215 -5.05 -21.54 11.33
N HIS A 216 -4.50 -20.72 12.22
CA HIS A 216 -4.68 -20.87 13.66
C HIS A 216 -6.16 -20.75 14.05
N GLN A 217 -6.87 -19.77 13.51
CA GLN A 217 -8.29 -19.57 13.76
C GLN A 217 -9.13 -20.76 13.26
N THR A 218 -8.79 -21.31 12.09
CA THR A 218 -9.50 -22.46 11.53
C THR A 218 -9.27 -23.72 12.36
N ARG A 219 -8.04 -23.93 12.85
CA ARG A 219 -7.70 -25.04 13.76
C ARG A 219 -8.42 -24.93 15.10
N SER A 220 -8.42 -23.75 15.71
CA SER A 220 -9.09 -23.50 16.99
C SER A 220 -10.60 -23.78 16.93
N LYS A 221 -11.27 -23.35 15.85
CA LYS A 221 -12.70 -23.62 15.64
C LYS A 221 -13.03 -25.11 15.52
N ARG A 222 -12.17 -25.90 14.87
CA ARG A 222 -12.36 -27.36 14.76
C ARG A 222 -12.21 -28.06 16.11
N ALA A 223 -11.35 -27.56 16.99
CA ALA A 223 -11.12 -28.14 18.30
C ALA A 223 -12.29 -27.92 19.28
N HIS A 224 -13.05 -26.83 19.14
CA HIS A 224 -14.10 -26.46 20.10
C HIS A 224 -15.52 -26.91 19.71
N GLY A 225 -15.71 -27.65 18.60
CA GLY A 225 -16.97 -28.35 18.26
C GLY A 225 -18.24 -27.50 18.06
N GLY A 226 -18.23 -26.22 18.45
CA GLY A 226 -19.35 -25.30 18.34
C GLY A 226 -19.28 -24.52 17.04
N PHE A 227 -20.06 -24.97 16.05
CA PHE A 227 -20.40 -24.18 14.88
C PHE A 227 -21.44 -23.12 15.29
N GLU A 228 -21.03 -22.13 16.10
CA GLU A 228 -21.86 -20.94 16.26
C GLU A 228 -21.77 -20.10 14.98
N THR A 229 -22.76 -20.31 14.13
CA THR A 229 -22.98 -19.74 12.79
C THR A 229 -23.10 -18.20 12.76
N GLY A 230 -23.01 -17.52 13.92
CA GLY A 230 -23.55 -16.18 14.10
C GLY A 230 -22.64 -14.98 13.79
N SER A 231 -21.31 -15.13 13.68
CA SER A 231 -20.47 -13.97 13.37
C SER A 231 -19.24 -14.35 12.56
N PHE A 232 -19.49 -14.66 11.29
CA PHE A 232 -18.47 -14.72 10.27
C PHE A 232 -17.97 -13.30 10.03
N VAL A 233 -17.01 -12.85 10.83
CA VAL A 233 -16.44 -11.49 10.73
C VAL A 233 -15.83 -11.32 9.33
N PRO A 234 -16.47 -10.58 8.41
CA PRO A 234 -16.11 -10.54 6.99
C PRO A 234 -14.76 -9.82 6.75
N GLU A 235 -14.27 -9.10 7.76
CA GLU A 235 -13.10 -8.22 7.68
C GLU A 235 -11.81 -8.97 7.30
N SER A 236 -11.57 -10.16 7.87
CA SER A 236 -10.33 -10.89 7.62
C SER A 236 -10.32 -11.64 6.29
N MET A 237 -11.48 -11.96 5.72
CA MET A 237 -11.54 -12.67 4.44
C MET A 237 -11.27 -11.77 3.25
N MET A 238 -11.70 -10.52 3.33
CA MET A 238 -11.36 -9.53 2.30
C MET A 238 -9.83 -9.34 2.20
N LEU A 239 -9.13 -9.29 3.33
CA LEU A 239 -7.67 -9.16 3.36
C LEU A 239 -6.96 -10.33 2.66
N VAL A 240 -7.46 -11.56 2.81
CA VAL A 240 -6.92 -12.75 2.13
C VAL A 240 -7.11 -12.66 0.61
N LEU A 241 -8.18 -12.02 0.13
CA LEU A 241 -8.44 -11.82 -1.29
C LEU A 241 -7.63 -10.65 -1.88
N ILE A 242 -7.40 -9.59 -1.10
CA ILE A 242 -6.70 -8.38 -1.55
C ILE A 242 -5.18 -8.59 -1.63
N LEU A 243 -4.61 -9.31 -0.66
CA LEU A 243 -3.17 -9.55 -0.59
C LEU A 243 -2.54 -10.17 -1.86
N PRO A 244 -3.12 -11.19 -2.52
CA PRO A 244 -2.54 -11.73 -3.76
C PRO A 244 -2.57 -10.71 -4.90
N LEU A 245 -3.59 -9.86 -4.99
CA LEU A 245 -3.62 -8.77 -5.98
C LEU A 245 -2.50 -7.76 -5.70
N LEU A 246 -2.28 -7.42 -4.44
CA LEU A 246 -1.18 -6.54 -4.04
C LEU A 246 0.19 -7.18 -4.34
N PHE A 247 0.32 -8.49 -4.12
CA PHE A 247 1.53 -9.25 -4.46
C PHE A 247 1.84 -9.20 -5.96
N VAL A 248 0.84 -9.41 -6.82
CA VAL A 248 0.99 -9.27 -8.28
C VAL A 248 1.50 -7.88 -8.64
N ARG A 249 0.95 -6.83 -8.00
CA ARG A 249 1.41 -5.46 -8.22
C ARG A 249 2.87 -5.24 -7.80
N VAL A 250 3.29 -5.80 -6.66
CA VAL A 250 4.69 -5.70 -6.20
C VAL A 250 5.63 -6.45 -7.14
N ILE A 251 5.23 -7.60 -7.68
CA ILE A 251 5.99 -8.32 -8.71
C ILE A 251 6.16 -7.45 -9.96
N TYR A 252 5.10 -6.76 -10.42
CA TYR A 252 5.23 -5.87 -11.58
C TYR A 252 6.25 -4.76 -11.33
N SER A 253 6.24 -4.13 -10.15
CA SER A 253 7.24 -3.13 -9.78
C SER A 253 8.66 -3.70 -9.70
N LEU A 254 8.80 -4.93 -9.20
CA LEU A 254 10.07 -5.64 -9.19
C LEU A 254 10.58 -5.86 -10.62
N LEU A 255 9.75 -6.43 -11.50
CA LEU A 255 10.08 -6.66 -12.91
C LEU A 255 10.48 -5.36 -13.61
N TYR A 256 9.75 -4.26 -13.37
CA TYR A 256 10.11 -2.95 -13.89
C TYR A 256 11.49 -2.51 -13.40
N SER A 257 11.78 -2.58 -12.09
CA SER A 257 13.08 -2.18 -11.53
C SER A 257 14.25 -3.01 -12.07
N PHE A 258 14.06 -4.31 -12.33
CA PHE A 258 15.11 -5.16 -12.88
C PHE A 258 15.36 -4.91 -14.37
N ASN A 259 14.33 -4.54 -15.13
CA ASN A 259 14.47 -4.23 -16.55
C ASN A 259 15.16 -2.89 -16.82
N LEU A 260 15.30 -2.01 -15.83
CA LEU A 260 16.08 -0.77 -15.97
C LEU A 260 17.55 -1.02 -16.35
N ASN A 261 18.12 -2.16 -15.96
CA ASN A 261 19.52 -2.50 -16.22
C ASN A 261 19.83 -2.83 -17.69
N MET A 262 18.86 -3.34 -18.45
CA MET A 262 19.12 -3.78 -19.83
C MET A 262 19.42 -2.60 -20.77
N VAL A 263 19.02 -1.39 -20.39
CA VAL A 263 19.24 -0.16 -21.16
C VAL A 263 20.72 0.28 -21.10
N GLU A 264 21.44 -0.07 -20.04
CA GLU A 264 22.86 0.31 -19.83
C GLU A 264 23.83 -0.50 -20.72
N THR A 265 23.50 -1.74 -21.08
CA THR A 265 24.38 -2.59 -21.89
C THR A 265 24.35 -2.31 -23.40
N LEU A 266 23.40 -1.49 -23.89
CA LEU A 266 23.28 -1.13 -25.31
C LEU A 266 23.81 0.28 -25.64
N SER A 267 24.17 1.10 -24.64
CA SER A 267 24.53 2.51 -24.83
C SER A 267 25.96 2.74 -25.36
N THR A 268 26.74 1.69 -25.67
CA THR A 268 28.05 1.82 -26.34
C THR A 268 27.97 2.05 -27.85
N GLN A 269 26.79 1.94 -28.48
CA GLN A 269 26.57 2.37 -29.87
C GLN A 269 25.12 2.82 -30.06
N SER A 270 24.91 4.12 -30.30
CA SER A 270 23.65 4.73 -30.74
C SER A 270 22.41 4.37 -29.91
N VAL A 271 22.00 5.29 -29.03
CA VAL A 271 20.87 5.17 -28.10
C VAL A 271 19.54 4.98 -28.85
N LYS A 272 19.22 3.74 -29.20
CA LYS A 272 17.86 3.30 -29.50
C LYS A 272 17.37 2.56 -28.26
N THR A 273 16.75 3.30 -27.34
CA THR A 273 16.09 2.76 -26.15
C THR A 273 15.00 1.80 -26.59
N VAL A 274 15.29 0.49 -26.59
CA VAL A 274 14.23 -0.50 -26.75
C VAL A 274 13.35 -0.36 -25.51
N PRO A 275 12.08 0.06 -25.63
CA PRO A 275 11.22 0.26 -24.48
C PRO A 275 11.10 -1.07 -23.75
N SER A 276 11.47 -1.07 -22.47
CA SER A 276 11.31 -2.29 -21.67
C SER A 276 9.82 -2.64 -21.67
N LYS A 277 9.48 -3.92 -21.89
CA LYS A 277 8.07 -4.37 -21.96
C LYS A 277 7.25 -3.98 -20.72
N TYR A 278 7.92 -3.70 -19.60
CA TYR A 278 7.35 -3.37 -18.30
C TYR A 278 7.33 -1.88 -17.99
N ASP A 279 7.79 -1.00 -18.89
CA ASP A 279 7.69 0.44 -18.68
C ASP A 279 6.21 0.87 -18.71
N PRO A 280 5.67 1.52 -17.66
CA PRO A 280 4.29 2.00 -17.68
C PRO A 280 4.03 3.05 -18.76
N ALA A 281 5.04 3.84 -19.16
CA ALA A 281 4.88 4.89 -20.15
C ALA A 281 4.98 4.38 -21.59
N ASN A 282 6.00 3.55 -21.88
CA ASN A 282 6.33 3.16 -23.27
C ASN A 282 6.25 1.64 -23.52
N GLY A 283 5.94 0.84 -22.50
CA GLY A 283 5.96 -0.63 -22.57
C GLY A 283 4.67 -1.22 -23.13
N SER A 284 4.33 -2.45 -22.76
CA SER A 284 3.04 -3.03 -23.15
C SER A 284 1.93 -2.48 -22.25
N TRP A 285 1.01 -1.70 -22.82
CA TRP A 285 -0.16 -1.19 -22.11
C TRP A 285 -1.00 -2.31 -21.47
N VAL A 286 -1.07 -3.50 -22.09
CA VAL A 286 -1.80 -4.66 -21.58
C VAL A 286 -1.16 -5.18 -20.28
N ILE A 287 0.16 -5.28 -20.25
CA ILE A 287 0.91 -5.73 -19.07
C ILE A 287 0.72 -4.71 -17.94
N TYR A 288 0.83 -3.41 -18.25
CA TYR A 288 0.58 -2.35 -17.26
C TYR A 288 -0.86 -2.39 -16.72
N LEU A 289 -1.84 -2.58 -17.59
CA LEU A 289 -3.25 -2.68 -17.20
C LEU A 289 -3.49 -3.89 -16.28
N LEU A 290 -3.05 -5.09 -16.67
CA LEU A 290 -3.33 -6.33 -15.94
C LEU A 290 -2.53 -6.48 -14.64
N LEU A 291 -1.24 -6.13 -14.65
CA LEU A 291 -0.36 -6.33 -13.49
C LEU A 291 -0.19 -5.06 -12.63
N GLY A 292 -0.42 -3.90 -13.22
CA GLY A 292 -0.29 -2.60 -12.56
C GLY A 292 -1.64 -2.03 -12.11
N LEU A 293 -2.45 -1.59 -13.06
CA LEU A 293 -3.64 -0.80 -12.79
C LEU A 293 -4.77 -1.61 -12.14
N VAL A 294 -5.15 -2.75 -12.73
CA VAL A 294 -6.29 -3.57 -12.26
C VAL A 294 -6.11 -3.98 -10.79
N PRO A 295 -4.98 -4.59 -10.37
CA PRO A 295 -4.82 -4.98 -8.97
C PRO A 295 -4.90 -3.79 -8.02
N GLN A 296 -4.33 -2.65 -8.39
CA GLN A 296 -4.37 -1.43 -7.56
C GLN A 296 -5.79 -0.88 -7.40
N VAL A 297 -6.53 -0.74 -8.50
CA VAL A 297 -7.91 -0.26 -8.47
C VAL A 297 -8.78 -1.21 -7.66
N THR A 298 -8.63 -2.52 -7.85
CA THR A 298 -9.38 -3.53 -7.07
C THR A 298 -9.06 -3.47 -5.58
N VAL A 299 -7.78 -3.31 -5.19
CA VAL A 299 -7.38 -3.18 -3.77
C VAL A 299 -8.03 -1.94 -3.14
N VAL A 300 -7.93 -0.79 -3.79
CA VAL A 300 -8.43 0.49 -3.25
C VAL A 300 -9.94 0.50 -3.19
N THR A 301 -10.62 0.10 -4.26
CA THR A 301 -12.09 -0.02 -4.29
C THR A 301 -12.59 -0.97 -3.21
N SER A 302 -11.93 -2.12 -3.01
CA SER A 302 -12.32 -3.07 -1.96
C SER A 302 -12.18 -2.45 -0.56
N TYR A 303 -11.06 -1.78 -0.26
CA TYR A 303 -10.91 -1.08 1.01
C TYR A 303 -11.98 0.00 1.19
N THR A 304 -12.22 0.79 0.15
CA THR A 304 -13.23 1.84 0.16
C THR A 304 -14.64 1.31 0.41
N ILE A 305 -15.06 0.25 -0.30
CA ILE A 305 -16.36 -0.41 -0.11
C ILE A 305 -16.48 -0.94 1.32
N TYR A 306 -15.44 -1.55 1.85
CA TYR A 306 -15.47 -2.04 3.22
C TYR A 306 -15.58 -0.90 4.24
N GLY A 307 -14.87 0.21 4.04
CA GLY A 307 -15.00 1.40 4.88
C GLY A 307 -16.39 2.01 4.83
N THR A 308 -17.00 2.12 3.65
CA THR A 308 -18.37 2.65 3.54
C THR A 308 -19.38 1.71 4.18
N LEU A 309 -19.24 0.39 4.02
CA LEU A 309 -20.11 -0.58 4.69
C LEU A 309 -19.97 -0.50 6.22
N SER A 310 -18.75 -0.39 6.74
CA SER A 310 -18.52 -0.19 8.17
C SER A 310 -19.15 1.10 8.67
N TRP A 311 -19.01 2.20 7.92
CA TRP A 311 -19.61 3.49 8.24
C TRP A 311 -21.15 3.42 8.26
N ILE A 312 -21.77 2.74 7.29
CA ILE A 312 -23.23 2.53 7.25
C ILE A 312 -23.68 1.74 8.47
N LYS A 313 -22.95 0.67 8.81
CA LYS A 313 -23.27 -0.18 9.97
C LYS A 313 -23.21 0.62 11.28
N ASP A 314 -22.16 1.42 11.46
CA ASP A 314 -22.00 2.27 12.64
C ASP A 314 -23.17 3.27 12.77
N ARG A 315 -23.72 3.74 11.64
CA ARG A 315 -24.89 4.64 11.63
C ARG A 315 -26.21 3.92 11.88
N SER A 316 -26.36 2.66 11.46
CA SER A 316 -27.59 1.89 11.68
C SER A 316 -27.80 1.46 13.14
N GLY A 317 -26.82 1.67 14.03
CA GLY A 317 -26.92 1.28 15.44
C GLY A 317 -27.00 -0.24 15.64
N ALA A 318 -26.53 -1.02 14.67
CA ALA A 318 -26.60 -2.48 14.60
C ALA A 318 -25.23 -3.15 14.83
#